data_AF-A0A938KH71-F1
#
_entry.id   AF-A0A938KH71-F1
#
_cell.length_a   1.000
_cell.length_b   1.000
_cell.length_c   1.000
_cell.angle_alpha   90.00
_cell.angle_beta   90.00
_cell.angle_gamma   90.00
#
_symmetry.space_group_name_H-M   'P 1'
#
loop_
_entity.id
_entity.type
_entity.pdbx_description
1 polymer ?
#
loop_
_entity_poly.entity_id
_entity_poly.type
_entity_poly.pdbx_seq_one_letter_code
_entity_poly.pdbx_strand_id
1 'polypeptide(L)'
;MGPGESPARTIRRPGPSGFTLLELIVVVAIIVVLAALVLPTLGSAKHAGRRAACVSNLRQTGVAIQLYAGDHEGLIPYGPKAPPFTSPAELYPSTGAPTSLLSLRSGDSVGLGLLLQSYLANSKRVLFCPGSDQPINADEELEKVGKSQAQG
;
A
#
# COMPACT_ATOMS: atom_id res chain seq x y z
N MET A 1 91.55 26.49 -1.83
CA MET A 1 90.33 27.20 -1.40
C MET A 1 89.24 26.85 -2.39
N GLY A 2 88.28 26.00 -2.00
CA GLY A 2 87.07 25.74 -2.78
C GLY A 2 86.01 26.85 -2.59
N PRO A 3 84.76 26.70 -3.06
CA PRO A 3 84.05 25.42 -3.24
C PRO A 3 83.42 25.20 -4.63
N GLY A 4 83.20 23.93 -4.97
CA GLY A 4 82.40 23.49 -6.11
C GLY A 4 80.91 23.46 -5.76
N GLU A 5 80.09 24.04 -6.64
CA GLU A 5 78.63 23.98 -6.57
C GLU A 5 78.12 22.59 -6.96
N SER A 6 77.35 21.97 -6.06
CA SER A 6 76.54 20.78 -6.35
C SER A 6 75.12 21.21 -6.72
N PRO A 7 74.52 20.71 -7.82
CA PRO A 7 73.14 21.03 -8.14
C PRO A 7 72.17 20.30 -7.21
N ALA A 8 71.28 21.06 -6.56
CA ALA A 8 70.20 20.53 -5.75
C ALA A 8 69.23 19.68 -6.60
N ARG A 9 69.08 18.40 -6.24
CA ARG A 9 68.13 17.48 -6.89
C ARG A 9 66.72 17.74 -6.33
N THR A 10 65.91 18.51 -7.05
CA THR A 10 64.51 18.78 -6.68
C THR A 10 63.68 17.50 -6.83
N ILE A 11 63.26 16.90 -5.72
CA ILE A 11 62.33 15.76 -5.71
C ILE A 11 60.96 16.25 -6.19
N ARG A 12 60.58 15.93 -7.43
CA ARG A 12 59.23 16.18 -7.93
C ARG A 12 58.26 15.25 -7.22
N ARG A 13 57.32 15.82 -6.46
CA ARG A 13 56.17 15.06 -5.94
C ARG A 13 55.26 14.67 -7.11
N PRO A 14 54.82 13.41 -7.23
CA PRO A 14 53.86 13.03 -8.25
C PRO A 14 52.57 13.84 -8.02
N GLY A 15 52.10 14.51 -9.07
CA GLY A 15 50.81 15.18 -9.06
C GLY A 15 49.66 14.18 -8.88
N PRO A 16 48.48 14.63 -8.46
CA PRO A 16 47.34 13.74 -8.27
C PRO A 16 47.05 12.97 -9.57
N SER A 17 46.97 11.64 -9.48
CA SER A 17 46.58 10.75 -10.56
C SER A 17 45.15 11.07 -10.99
N GLY A 18 44.97 11.45 -12.26
CA GLY A 18 43.64 11.63 -12.85
C GLY A 18 42.94 10.29 -13.06
N PHE A 19 41.62 10.28 -12.92
CA PHE A 19 40.78 9.10 -13.14
C PHE A 19 40.91 8.62 -14.59
N THR A 20 41.18 7.33 -14.79
CA THR A 20 41.27 6.78 -16.14
C THR A 20 39.87 6.49 -16.69
N LEU A 21 39.69 6.62 -18.01
CA LEU A 21 38.42 6.30 -18.68
C LEU A 21 38.02 4.83 -18.45
N LEU A 22 39.02 3.95 -18.32
CA LEU A 22 38.85 2.53 -18.06
C LEU A 22 38.34 2.25 -16.63
N GLU A 23 38.83 2.97 -15.62
CA GLU A 23 38.30 2.86 -14.25
C GLU A 23 36.81 3.21 -14.20
N LEU A 24 36.39 4.26 -14.89
CA LEU A 24 34.97 4.64 -14.94
C LEU A 24 34.12 3.59 -15.66
N ILE A 25 34.62 3.07 -16.79
CA ILE A 25 33.89 2.08 -17.61
C ILE A 25 33.71 0.75 -16.88
N VAL A 26 34.74 0.26 -16.17
CA VAL A 26 34.63 -0.99 -15.40
C VAL A 26 33.59 -0.86 -14.29
N VAL A 27 33.52 0.30 -13.62
CA VAL A 27 32.55 0.53 -12.54
C VAL A 27 31.13 0.49 -13.07
N VAL A 28 30.83 1.19 -14.16
CA VAL A 28 29.47 1.16 -14.73
C VAL A 28 29.13 -0.22 -15.29
N ALA A 29 30.09 -0.94 -15.85
CA ALA A 29 29.89 -2.31 -16.31
C ALA A 29 29.48 -3.24 -15.16
N ILE A 30 30.16 -3.17 -14.01
CA ILE A 30 29.81 -3.96 -12.83
C ILE A 30 28.43 -3.55 -12.27
N ILE A 31 28.10 -2.26 -12.22
CA ILE A 31 26.78 -1.78 -11.76
C ILE A 31 25.66 -2.33 -12.64
N VAL A 32 25.83 -2.36 -13.96
CA VAL A 32 24.83 -2.90 -14.90
C VAL A 32 24.60 -4.40 -14.68
N VAL A 33 25.66 -5.18 -14.50
CA VAL A 33 25.54 -6.62 -14.21
C VAL A 33 24.81 -6.87 -12.89
N LEU A 34 25.16 -6.12 -11.84
CA LEU A 34 24.48 -6.23 -10.55
C LEU A 34 23.00 -5.82 -10.64
N ALA A 35 22.70 -4.71 -11.32
CA ALA A 35 21.34 -4.23 -11.50
C ALA A 35 20.47 -5.23 -12.29
N ALA A 36 21.02 -5.86 -13.34
CA ALA A 36 20.32 -6.86 -14.14
C ALA A 36 19.86 -8.08 -13.33
N LEU A 37 20.64 -8.48 -12.32
CA LEU A 37 20.28 -9.59 -11.41
C LEU A 37 19.28 -9.16 -10.33
N VAL A 38 19.28 -7.90 -9.90
CA VAL A 38 18.45 -7.39 -8.81
C VAL A 38 17.04 -7.02 -9.28
N LEU A 39 16.88 -6.44 -10.47
CA LEU A 39 15.59 -6.04 -11.05
C LEU A 39 14.50 -7.14 -11.06
N PRO A 40 14.75 -8.39 -11.52
CA PRO A 40 13.71 -9.42 -11.53
C PRO A 40 13.27 -9.81 -10.12
N THR A 41 14.17 -9.78 -9.13
CA THR A 41 13.87 -10.14 -7.75
C THR A 41 13.08 -9.08 -6.99
N LEU A 42 13.28 -7.80 -7.31
CA LEU A 42 12.55 -6.66 -6.74
C LEU A 42 11.04 -6.74 -7.00
N GLY A 43 10.63 -7.23 -8.18
CA GLY A 43 9.22 -7.44 -8.51
C GLY A 43 8.55 -8.40 -7.54
N SER A 44 9.13 -9.59 -7.35
CA SER A 44 8.62 -10.61 -6.42
C SER A 44 8.63 -10.13 -4.97
N ALA A 45 9.68 -9.42 -4.54
CA ALA A 45 9.77 -8.84 -3.20
C ALA A 45 8.66 -7.80 -2.95
N LYS A 46 8.37 -6.94 -3.93
CA LYS A 46 7.26 -5.98 -3.86
C LYS A 46 5.92 -6.69 -3.74
N HIS A 47 5.68 -7.74 -4.54
CA HIS A 47 4.44 -8.53 -4.43
C HIS A 47 4.33 -9.23 -3.07
N ALA A 48 5.41 -9.78 -2.54
CA ALA A 48 5.42 -10.38 -1.21
C ALA A 48 5.11 -9.35 -0.11
N GLY A 49 5.69 -8.15 -0.18
CA GLY A 49 5.39 -7.05 0.74
C GLY A 49 3.93 -6.60 0.68
N ARG A 50 3.36 -6.50 -0.54
CA ARG A 50 1.93 -6.19 -0.73
C ARG A 50 1.02 -7.27 -0.14
N ARG A 51 1.36 -8.55 -0.29
CA ARG A 51 0.62 -9.66 0.33
C ARG A 51 0.69 -9.60 1.85
N ALA A 52 1.88 -9.36 2.42
CA ALA A 52 2.04 -9.25 3.86
C ALA A 52 1.19 -8.10 4.44
N ALA A 53 1.15 -6.95 3.76
CA ALA A 53 0.27 -5.84 4.12
C ALA A 53 -1.21 -6.23 4.04
N CYS A 54 -1.64 -6.90 2.96
CA CYS A 54 -3.03 -7.36 2.80
C CYS A 54 -3.46 -8.33 3.92
N VAL A 55 -2.60 -9.27 4.31
CA VAL A 55 -2.88 -10.20 5.42
C VAL A 55 -3.04 -9.45 6.74
N SER A 56 -2.17 -8.47 7.00
CA SER A 56 -2.29 -7.60 8.19
C SER A 56 -3.59 -6.80 8.20
N ASN A 57 -3.97 -6.26 7.03
CA ASN A 57 -5.22 -5.54 6.85
C ASN A 57 -6.44 -6.44 7.11
N LEU A 58 -6.47 -7.63 6.52
CA LEU A 58 -7.56 -8.59 6.72
C LEU A 58 -7.71 -9.00 8.19
N ARG A 59 -6.59 -9.16 8.91
CA ARG A 59 -6.61 -9.44 10.34
C ARG A 59 -7.25 -8.29 11.13
N GLN A 60 -6.90 -7.03 10.81
CA GLN A 60 -7.49 -5.85 11.46
C GLN A 60 -8.99 -5.74 11.16
N THR A 61 -9.42 -6.04 9.94
CA THR A 61 -10.85 -6.12 9.59
C THR A 61 -11.57 -7.20 10.39
N GLY A 62 -10.97 -8.39 10.52
CA GLY A 62 -11.54 -9.48 11.32
C GLY A 62 -11.70 -9.11 12.79
N VAL A 63 -10.72 -8.41 13.37
CA VAL A 63 -10.82 -7.88 14.73
C VAL A 63 -11.96 -6.86 14.84
N ALA A 64 -12.10 -5.95 13.86
CA ALA A 64 -13.20 -4.98 13.85
C ALA A 64 -14.58 -5.66 13.80
N ILE A 65 -14.73 -6.73 13.01
CA ILE A 65 -15.96 -7.52 12.95
C ILE A 65 -16.24 -8.21 14.30
N GLN A 66 -15.22 -8.75 14.96
CA GLN A 66 -15.37 -9.36 16.28
C GLN A 66 -15.79 -8.34 17.35
N LEU A 67 -15.23 -7.13 17.31
CA LEU A 67 -15.63 -6.04 18.20
C LEU A 67 -17.09 -5.64 17.95
N TYR A 68 -17.48 -5.48 16.68
CA TYR A 68 -18.87 -5.23 16.30
C TYR A 68 -19.81 -6.31 16.82
N ALA A 69 -19.47 -7.59 16.64
CA ALA A 69 -20.27 -8.69 17.13
C ALA A 69 -20.39 -8.69 18.66
N GLY A 70 -19.34 -8.26 19.38
CA GLY A 70 -19.40 -8.08 20.84
C GLY A 70 -20.43 -7.04 21.28
N ASP A 71 -20.55 -5.94 20.53
CA ASP A 71 -21.46 -4.84 20.85
C ASP A 71 -22.89 -5.05 20.33
N HIS A 72 -23.07 -5.92 19.33
CA HIS A 72 -24.34 -6.18 18.63
C HIS A 72 -24.86 -7.62 18.82
N GLU A 73 -24.78 -8.18 20.02
CA GLU A 73 -25.38 -9.49 20.38
C GLU A 73 -24.91 -10.67 19.49
N GLY A 74 -23.67 -10.64 19.02
CA GLY A 74 -23.10 -11.66 18.14
C GLY A 74 -23.46 -11.50 16.67
N LEU A 75 -24.17 -10.43 16.30
CA LEU A 75 -24.51 -10.15 14.91
C LEU A 75 -23.27 -9.66 14.15
N ILE A 76 -23.13 -10.14 12.91
CA ILE A 76 -22.15 -9.59 11.97
C ILE A 76 -22.69 -8.27 11.38
N PRO A 77 -21.83 -7.37 10.89
CA PRO A 77 -22.32 -6.17 10.23
C PRO A 77 -23.04 -6.55 8.92
N TYR A 78 -24.36 -6.42 8.91
CA TYR A 78 -25.23 -6.59 7.75
C TYR A 78 -26.04 -5.30 7.52
N GLY A 79 -26.59 -5.10 6.32
CA GLY A 79 -27.37 -3.90 6.05
C GLY A 79 -28.73 -3.85 6.75
N PRO A 80 -29.59 -2.87 6.42
CA PRO A 80 -30.91 -2.78 7.03
C PRO A 80 -31.74 -4.04 6.80
N LYS A 81 -32.81 -4.22 7.59
CA LYS A 81 -33.77 -5.32 7.40
C LYS A 81 -34.17 -5.37 5.93
N ALA A 82 -34.15 -6.57 5.36
CA ALA A 82 -34.54 -6.80 3.99
C ALA A 82 -35.91 -6.15 3.71
N PRO A 83 -36.07 -5.44 2.57
CA PRO A 83 -37.38 -5.02 2.15
C PRO A 83 -38.30 -6.25 2.03
N PRO A 84 -39.63 -6.09 2.17
CA PRO A 84 -40.55 -7.21 1.98
C PRO A 84 -40.26 -7.89 0.64
N PHE A 85 -40.34 -9.23 0.60
CA PHE A 85 -40.06 -10.06 -0.58
C PHE A 85 -41.13 -9.86 -1.67
N THR A 86 -41.20 -8.65 -2.22
CA THR A 86 -42.02 -8.29 -3.37
C THR A 86 -41.30 -8.65 -4.66
N SER A 87 -39.96 -8.59 -4.66
CA SER A 87 -39.12 -9.14 -5.72
C SER A 87 -37.73 -9.53 -5.19
N PRO A 88 -37.15 -10.67 -5.62
CA PRO A 88 -35.80 -11.06 -5.26
C PRO A 88 -34.71 -10.09 -5.74
N ALA A 89 -35.01 -9.26 -6.76
CA ALA A 89 -34.10 -8.31 -7.35
C ALA A 89 -33.75 -7.13 -6.42
N GLU A 90 -34.59 -6.82 -5.42
CA GLU A 90 -34.39 -5.68 -4.53
C GLU A 90 -33.58 -5.99 -3.27
N LEU A 91 -33.32 -7.27 -2.99
CA LEU A 91 -32.66 -7.68 -1.76
C LEU A 91 -31.23 -7.13 -1.68
N TYR A 92 -30.37 -7.52 -2.63
CA TYR A 92 -28.96 -7.12 -2.65
C TYR A 92 -28.72 -5.61 -2.83
N PRO A 93 -29.47 -4.90 -3.70
CA PRO A 93 -29.31 -3.45 -3.83
C PRO A 93 -29.66 -2.69 -2.55
N SER A 94 -30.60 -3.20 -1.74
CA SER A 94 -31.08 -2.53 -0.52
C SER A 94 -30.26 -2.89 0.71
N THR A 95 -30.01 -4.18 0.94
CA THR A 95 -29.31 -4.65 2.15
C THR A 95 -27.80 -4.69 2.00
N GLY A 96 -27.28 -4.62 0.77
CA GLY A 96 -25.88 -4.87 0.48
C GLY A 96 -25.45 -6.32 0.72
N ALA A 97 -24.25 -6.66 0.25
CA ALA A 97 -23.56 -7.86 0.68
C ALA A 97 -22.80 -7.58 1.99
N PRO A 98 -22.38 -8.61 2.75
CA PRO A 98 -21.59 -8.43 3.98
C PRO A 98 -20.30 -7.62 3.73
N THR A 99 -19.75 -7.71 2.51
CA THR A 99 -18.54 -7.02 2.08
C THR A 99 -18.80 -5.66 1.42
N SER A 100 -20.06 -5.29 1.18
CA SER A 100 -20.41 -3.98 0.61
C SER A 100 -20.13 -2.88 1.63
N LEU A 101 -19.87 -1.66 1.14
CA LEU A 101 -19.76 -0.47 1.98
C LEU A 101 -21.03 0.39 1.93
N LEU A 102 -21.77 0.33 0.81
CA LEU A 102 -22.95 1.15 0.55
C LEU A 102 -24.06 0.33 -0.08
N SER A 103 -25.31 0.69 0.23
CA SER A 103 -26.49 0.26 -0.50
C SER A 103 -26.48 0.88 -1.91
N LEU A 104 -26.77 0.09 -2.94
CA LEU A 104 -26.93 0.61 -4.30
C LEU A 104 -28.27 1.34 -4.48
N ARG A 105 -29.22 1.17 -3.56
CA ARG A 105 -30.56 1.78 -3.63
C ARG A 105 -30.64 3.10 -2.88
N SER A 106 -30.24 3.12 -1.61
CA SER A 106 -30.32 4.31 -0.76
C SER A 106 -28.99 5.04 -0.62
N GLY A 107 -27.87 4.39 -0.93
CA GLY A 107 -26.56 4.94 -0.66
C GLY A 107 -26.13 4.84 0.80
N ASP A 108 -26.96 4.31 1.71
CA ASP A 108 -26.62 4.19 3.14
C ASP A 108 -25.47 3.20 3.39
N SER A 109 -24.74 3.36 4.49
CA SER A 109 -23.74 2.38 4.92
C SER A 109 -24.37 1.03 5.25
N VAL A 110 -23.81 -0.02 4.65
CA VAL A 110 -24.23 -1.41 4.90
C VAL A 110 -22.99 -2.28 5.02
N GLY A 111 -23.12 -3.49 5.59
CA GLY A 111 -22.01 -4.43 5.67
C GLY A 111 -20.78 -3.84 6.36
N LEU A 112 -19.60 -4.00 5.76
CA LEU A 112 -18.34 -3.40 6.23
C LEU A 112 -18.39 -1.87 6.32
N GLY A 113 -19.30 -1.21 5.59
CA GLY A 113 -19.58 0.23 5.69
C GLY A 113 -19.85 0.69 7.12
N LEU A 114 -20.57 -0.14 7.89
CA LEU A 114 -20.93 0.14 9.28
C LEU A 114 -19.72 0.16 10.22
N LEU A 115 -18.64 -0.53 9.86
CA LEU A 115 -17.43 -0.59 10.68
C LEU A 115 -16.57 0.68 10.55
N LEU A 116 -16.73 1.47 9.47
CA LEU A 116 -15.84 2.61 9.18
C LEU A 116 -15.92 3.70 10.24
N GLN A 117 -17.09 3.92 10.84
CA GLN A 117 -17.32 5.05 11.73
C GLN A 117 -16.96 4.72 13.19
N SER A 118 -17.26 3.52 13.65
CA SER A 118 -17.09 3.11 15.05
C SER A 118 -15.80 2.33 15.31
N TYR A 119 -15.41 1.42 14.42
CA TYR A 119 -14.28 0.50 14.67
C TYR A 119 -13.04 0.80 13.82
N LEU A 120 -13.21 1.43 12.65
CA LEU A 120 -12.13 1.70 11.68
C LEU A 120 -11.95 3.20 11.38
N ALA A 121 -12.37 4.09 12.29
CA ALA A 121 -12.35 5.54 12.09
C ALA A 121 -10.95 6.07 11.69
N ASN A 122 -9.90 5.57 12.36
CA ASN A 122 -8.50 5.94 12.12
C ASN A 122 -7.83 5.12 11.01
N SER A 123 -8.47 4.10 10.46
CA SER A 123 -7.82 3.10 9.60
C SER A 123 -8.72 2.59 8.48
N LYS A 124 -9.45 3.50 7.82
CA LYS A 124 -10.44 3.17 6.76
C LYS A 124 -9.86 2.38 5.57
N ARG A 125 -8.58 2.59 5.23
CA ARG A 125 -7.90 1.88 4.14
C ARG A 125 -7.62 0.40 4.43
N VAL A 126 -7.79 -0.05 5.67
CA VAL A 126 -7.61 -1.45 6.09
C VAL A 126 -8.59 -2.40 5.38
N LEU A 127 -9.73 -1.91 4.91
CA LEU A 127 -10.68 -2.73 4.14
C LEU A 127 -10.20 -3.03 2.72
N PHE A 128 -9.14 -2.36 2.26
CA PHE A 128 -8.61 -2.49 0.92
C PHE A 128 -7.24 -3.16 0.95
N CYS A 129 -7.04 -4.13 0.06
CA CYS A 129 -5.75 -4.77 -0.10
C CYS A 129 -4.95 -4.05 -1.20
N PRO A 130 -3.63 -3.84 -1.01
CA PRO A 130 -2.81 -3.24 -2.05
C PRO A 130 -2.52 -4.29 -3.15
N GLY A 131 -3.49 -4.60 -4.01
CA GLY A 131 -3.35 -5.47 -5.18
C GLY A 131 -3.10 -4.68 -6.47
N SER A 132 -2.42 -5.29 -7.45
CA SER A 132 -2.30 -4.72 -8.82
C SER A 132 -3.64 -4.68 -9.55
N ASP A 133 -4.61 -5.47 -9.08
CA ASP A 133 -5.86 -5.78 -9.77
C ASP A 133 -7.09 -5.33 -8.98
N GLN A 134 -6.95 -4.32 -8.12
CA GLN A 134 -8.06 -3.73 -7.39
C GLN A 134 -8.51 -2.46 -8.14
N PRO A 135 -9.46 -2.54 -9.09
CA PRO A 135 -9.89 -1.41 -9.93
C PRO A 135 -10.71 -0.36 -9.18
N ILE A 136 -10.93 -0.58 -7.88
CA ILE A 136 -11.71 0.31 -7.04
C ILE A 136 -10.71 1.21 -6.31
N ASN A 137 -10.66 2.48 -6.72
CA ASN A 137 -9.91 3.49 -6.00
C ASN A 137 -10.45 3.55 -4.57
N ALA A 138 -9.70 2.96 -3.63
CA ALA A 138 -10.10 2.86 -2.23
C ALA A 138 -10.49 4.23 -1.67
N ASP A 139 -9.79 5.29 -2.08
CA ASP A 139 -10.08 6.64 -1.62
C ASP A 139 -11.41 7.17 -2.17
N GLU A 140 -11.76 6.83 -3.42
CA GLU A 140 -13.03 7.22 -4.04
C GLU A 140 -14.22 6.51 -3.37
N GLU A 141 -14.09 5.22 -3.08
CA GLU A 141 -15.13 4.46 -2.36
C GLU A 141 -15.30 4.96 -0.93
N LEU A 142 -14.19 5.24 -0.25
CA LEU A 142 -14.23 5.83 1.10
C LEU A 142 -14.86 7.22 1.09
N GLU A 143 -14.65 8.01 0.03
CA GLU A 143 -15.28 9.32 -0.14
C GLU A 143 -16.80 9.19 -0.36
N LYS A 144 -17.24 8.23 -1.18
CA LYS A 144 -18.67 7.92 -1.38
C LYS A 144 -19.34 7.54 -0.05
N VAL A 145 -18.68 6.69 0.75
CA VAL A 145 -19.19 6.32 2.07
C VAL A 145 -19.21 7.54 2.99
N GLY A 146 -18.14 8.33 3.02
CA GLY A 146 -18.05 9.53 3.86
C GLY A 146 -19.16 10.55 3.57
N LYS A 147 -19.56 10.73 2.30
CA LYS A 147 -20.67 11.60 1.91
C LYS A 147 -22.02 11.09 2.40
N SER A 148 -22.24 9.77 2.32
CA SER A 148 -23.46 9.12 2.80
C SER A 148 -23.59 9.18 4.32
N GLN A 149 -22.49 8.94 5.07
CA GLN A 149 -22.47 9.03 6.53
C GLN A 149 -22.69 10.46 7.06
N ALA A 150 -22.41 11.49 6.26
CA ALA A 150 -22.60 12.89 6.66
C ALA A 150 -24.04 13.40 6.45
N GLN A 151 -24.90 12.62 5.79
CA GLN A 151 -26.27 13.01 5.43
C GLN A 151 -27.34 12.35 6.32
N GLY A 152 -26.94 11.53 7.30
CA GLY A 152 -27.82 10.85 8.27
C GLY A 152 -27.79 11.44 9.66
#